data_AF-A0A659RBN9-F1
#
_entry.id   AF-A0A659RBN9-F1
#
_cell.length_a   1.000
_cell.length_b   1.000
_cell.length_c   1.000
_cell.angle_alpha   90.00
_cell.angle_beta   90.00
_cell.angle_gamma   90.00
#
_symmetry.space_group_name_H-M   'P 1'
#
loop_
_entity.id
_entity.type
_entity.pdbx_description
1 polymer ?
#
loop_
_entity_poly.entity_id
_entity_poly.type
_entity_poly.pdbx_seq_one_letter_code
_entity_poly.pdbx_strand_id
1 'polypeptide(L)'
;MRLWKSMAWGILLWHSQSGALCPAWSPARAAEEIARLQQQLADWNDIYWKQGVSAVDDSVYDQLSATLGQGPRWVAQDLAS
;
A
#
# COMPACT_ATOMS: atom_id res chain seq x y z
N MET A 1 -38.59 -19.52 -17.04
CA MET A 1 -37.39 -18.89 -17.65
C MET A 1 -37.07 -17.47 -17.17
N ARG A 2 -38.03 -16.66 -16.68
CA ARG A 2 -37.76 -15.26 -16.23
C ARG A 2 -37.18 -15.15 -14.81
N LEU A 3 -37.50 -16.11 -13.93
CA LEU A 3 -37.08 -16.13 -12.52
C LEU A 3 -35.60 -16.46 -12.30
N TRP A 4 -35.02 -17.33 -13.13
CA TRP A 4 -33.58 -17.62 -13.09
C TRP A 4 -32.76 -16.37 -13.43
N LYS A 5 -33.17 -15.62 -14.46
CA LYS A 5 -32.43 -14.43 -14.90
C LYS A 5 -32.44 -13.35 -13.82
N SER A 6 -33.56 -13.09 -13.14
CA SER A 6 -33.58 -12.13 -12.02
C SER A 6 -32.70 -12.57 -10.84
N MET A 7 -32.64 -13.86 -10.55
CA MET A 7 -31.80 -14.40 -9.47
C MET A 7 -30.30 -14.32 -9.82
N ALA A 8 -29.95 -14.60 -11.08
CA ALA A 8 -28.57 -14.43 -11.57
C ALA A 8 -28.11 -12.96 -11.56
N TRP A 9 -28.99 -12.01 -11.87
CA TRP A 9 -28.71 -10.58 -11.78
C TRP A 9 -28.54 -10.11 -10.33
N GLY A 10 -29.35 -10.63 -9.40
CA GLY A 10 -29.20 -10.35 -7.96
C GLY A 10 -27.88 -10.86 -7.39
N ILE A 11 -27.40 -12.04 -7.83
CA ILE A 11 -26.11 -12.61 -7.42
C ILE A 11 -24.93 -11.81 -8.02
N LEU A 12 -25.04 -11.36 -9.28
CA LEU A 12 -24.01 -10.52 -9.92
C LEU A 12 -23.84 -9.15 -9.24
N LEU A 13 -24.93 -8.55 -8.76
CA LEU A 13 -24.90 -7.28 -8.03
C LEU A 13 -24.32 -7.41 -6.60
N TRP A 14 -24.33 -8.62 -6.03
CA TRP A 14 -23.85 -8.87 -4.66
C TRP A 14 -22.32 -9.00 -4.57
N HIS A 15 -21.63 -9.30 -5.67
CA HIS A 15 -20.20 -9.59 -5.68
C HIS A 15 -19.28 -8.36 -5.69
N SER A 16 -19.80 -7.13 -5.60
CA SER A 16 -19.01 -5.90 -5.81
C SER A 16 -18.34 -5.31 -4.57
N GLN A 17 -18.34 -5.98 -3.41
CA GLN A 17 -17.80 -5.40 -2.16
C GLN A 17 -16.59 -6.18 -1.63
N SER A 18 -15.51 -6.21 -2.38
CA SER A 18 -14.18 -6.53 -1.86
C SER A 18 -13.30 -5.28 -1.91
N GLY A 19 -13.65 -4.30 -1.07
CA GLY A 19 -12.74 -3.21 -0.76
C GLY A 19 -11.55 -3.78 0.01
N ALA A 20 -10.32 -3.46 -0.42
CA ALA A 20 -9.14 -3.76 0.37
C ALA A 20 -9.36 -3.16 1.78
N LEU A 21 -9.32 -4.01 2.80
CA LEU A 21 -9.46 -3.59 4.19
C LEU A 21 -8.24 -2.72 4.52
N CYS A 22 -8.38 -1.40 4.39
CA CYS A 22 -7.39 -0.47 4.88
C CYS A 22 -7.29 -0.67 6.41
N PRO A 23 -6.09 -0.89 6.97
CA PRO A 23 -5.90 -0.89 8.40
C PRO A 23 -6.48 0.41 8.98
N ALA A 24 -7.19 0.34 10.11
CA ALA A 24 -7.80 1.49 10.78
C ALA A 24 -6.77 2.37 11.50
N TRP A 25 -5.69 2.73 10.82
CA TRP A 25 -4.65 3.60 11.36
C TRP A 25 -5.13 5.06 11.36
N SER A 26 -4.74 5.82 12.39
CA SER A 26 -4.94 7.26 12.37
C SER A 26 -4.00 7.91 11.34
N PRO A 27 -4.37 9.06 10.75
CA PRO A 27 -3.54 9.75 9.75
C PRO A 27 -2.14 10.10 10.27
N ALA A 28 -2.04 10.47 11.55
CA ALA A 28 -0.78 10.75 12.21
C ALA A 28 0.13 9.50 12.27
N ARG A 29 -0.43 8.34 12.65
CA ARG A 29 0.33 7.08 12.68
C ARG A 29 0.76 6.65 11.28
N ALA A 30 -0.12 6.83 10.31
CA ALA A 30 0.13 6.61 8.91
C ALA A 30 1.36 7.38 8.39
N ALA A 31 1.43 8.68 8.71
CA ALA A 31 2.57 9.53 8.34
C ALA A 31 3.86 9.15 9.09
N GLU A 32 3.77 8.80 10.37
CA GLU A 32 4.91 8.38 11.19
C GLU A 32 5.55 7.08 10.66
N GLU A 33 4.74 6.09 10.29
CA GLU A 33 5.26 4.85 9.72
C GLU A 33 5.91 5.08 8.35
N ILE A 34 5.36 5.97 7.52
CA ILE A 34 6.00 6.34 6.24
C ILE A 34 7.34 7.03 6.48
N ALA A 35 7.40 7.98 7.42
CA ALA A 35 8.64 8.68 7.76
C ALA A 35 9.72 7.69 8.25
N ARG A 36 9.32 6.71 9.08
CA ARG A 36 10.20 5.65 9.55
C ARG A 36 10.74 4.79 8.39
N LEU A 37 9.88 4.39 7.46
CA LEU A 37 10.29 3.60 6.28
C LEU A 37 11.23 4.39 5.37
N GLN A 38 10.96 5.67 5.15
CA GLN A 38 11.84 6.56 4.38
C GLN A 38 13.22 6.67 5.01
N GLN A 39 13.29 6.79 6.34
CA GLN A 39 14.56 6.88 7.05
C GLN A 39 15.36 5.58 6.95
N GLN A 40 14.69 4.43 7.06
CA GLN A 40 15.35 3.14 6.89
C GLN A 40 15.93 2.96 5.47
N LEU A 41 15.20 3.43 4.45
CA LEU A 41 15.71 3.44 3.07
C LEU A 41 16.93 4.35 2.92
N ALA A 42 16.92 5.51 3.57
CA ALA A 42 18.05 6.45 3.55
C ALA A 42 19.31 5.85 4.20
N ASP A 43 19.15 5.15 5.34
CA ASP A 43 20.27 4.49 6.02
C ASP A 43 20.87 3.38 5.16
N TRP A 44 20.03 2.56 4.51
CA TRP A 44 20.51 1.54 3.59
C TRP A 44 21.20 2.12 2.36
N ASN A 45 20.67 3.20 1.80
CA ASN A 45 21.28 3.90 0.68
C ASN A 45 22.64 4.48 1.08
N ASP A 46 22.77 5.06 2.28
CA ASP A 46 24.03 5.59 2.80
C ASP A 46 25.10 4.49 2.95
N ILE A 47 24.72 3.33 3.50
CA ILE A 47 25.61 2.16 3.60
C ILE A 47 26.04 1.69 2.21
N TYR A 48 25.11 1.59 1.26
CA TYR A 48 25.41 1.20 -0.11
C TYR A 48 26.39 2.17 -0.77
N TRP A 49 26.15 3.49 -0.67
CA TRP A 49 27.03 4.50 -1.28
C TRP A 49 28.40 4.58 -0.62
N LYS A 50 28.50 4.43 0.70
CA LYS A 50 29.77 4.57 1.42
C LYS A 50 30.60 3.29 1.41
N GLN A 51 29.95 2.13 1.49
CA GLN A 51 30.61 0.85 1.73
C GLN A 51 30.45 -0.14 0.57
N GLY A 52 29.55 0.13 -0.38
CA GLY A 52 29.24 -0.81 -1.47
C GLY A 52 28.50 -2.07 -0.99
N VAL A 53 27.88 -2.02 0.19
CA VAL A 53 27.21 -3.16 0.82
C VAL A 53 25.71 -3.01 0.70
N SER A 54 25.05 -4.01 0.11
CA SER A 54 23.58 -4.12 0.12
C SER A 54 23.13 -4.71 1.46
N ALA A 55 22.49 -3.89 2.29
CA ALA A 55 21.96 -4.29 3.60
C ALA A 55 20.73 -5.23 3.50
N VAL A 56 20.04 -5.20 2.36
CA VAL A 56 18.88 -6.03 2.04
C VAL A 56 18.96 -6.48 0.57
N ASP A 57 18.16 -7.48 0.22
CA ASP A 57 18.00 -7.92 -1.16
C ASP A 57 17.36 -6.83 -2.03
N ASP A 58 17.77 -6.75 -3.30
CA ASP A 58 17.29 -5.75 -4.25
C ASP A 58 15.76 -5.80 -4.41
N SER A 59 15.15 -6.98 -4.37
CA SER A 59 13.69 -7.10 -4.47
C SER A 59 12.94 -6.47 -3.29
N VAL A 60 13.54 -6.50 -2.10
CA VAL A 60 12.98 -5.87 -0.89
C VAL A 60 13.12 -4.36 -0.99
N TYR A 61 14.28 -3.88 -1.43
CA TYR A 61 14.52 -2.46 -1.66
C TYR A 61 13.58 -1.88 -2.73
N ASP A 62 13.43 -2.57 -3.86
CA ASP A 62 12.57 -2.16 -4.97
C ASP A 62 11.10 -2.15 -4.57
N GLN A 63 10.64 -3.18 -3.85
CA GLN A 63 9.26 -3.23 -3.39
C GLN A 63 8.95 -2.09 -2.40
N LEU A 64 9.88 -1.81 -1.48
CA LEU A 64 9.69 -0.75 -0.49
C LEU A 64 9.72 0.64 -1.14
N SER A 65 10.71 0.89 -2.00
CA SER A 65 10.86 2.15 -2.74
C SER A 65 9.67 2.39 -3.68
N ALA A 66 9.17 1.36 -4.37
CA ALA A 66 7.95 1.44 -5.16
C ALA A 66 6.72 1.75 -4.30
N THR A 67 6.59 1.11 -3.13
CA THR A 67 5.49 1.35 -2.18
C THR A 67 5.47 2.79 -1.66
N LEU A 68 6.65 3.38 -1.41
CA LEU A 68 6.77 4.78 -1.02
C LEU A 68 6.52 5.73 -2.20
N GLY A 69 7.04 5.43 -3.39
CA GLY A 69 6.88 6.25 -4.59
C GLY A 69 5.44 6.29 -5.13
N GLN A 70 4.71 5.17 -5.03
CA GLN A 70 3.30 5.11 -5.41
C GLN A 70 2.37 5.80 -4.38
N GLY A 71 2.86 6.02 -3.15
CA GLY A 71 2.09 6.54 -2.03
C GLY A 71 0.99 5.56 -1.59
N PRO A 72 0.95 5.10 -0.33
CA PRO A 72 -0.14 4.25 0.11
C PRO A 72 -1.48 4.98 -0.09
N ARG A 73 -2.41 4.37 -0.84
CA ARG A 73 -3.69 4.99 -1.23
C ARG A 73 -4.45 5.57 -0.03
N TRP A 74 -4.33 4.96 1.14
CA TRP A 74 -4.95 5.45 2.38
C TRP A 74 -4.39 6.77 2.91
N VAL A 75 -3.13 7.14 2.62
CA VAL A 75 -2.61 8.48 2.94
C VAL A 75 -3.18 9.53 2.00
N ALA A 76 -3.23 9.21 0.70
CA ALA A 76 -3.71 10.14 -0.31
C ALA A 76 -5.20 10.45 -0.16
N GLN A 77 -6.01 9.48 0.31
CA GLN A 77 -7.45 9.64 0.50
C GLN A 77 -7.79 10.65 1.61
N ASP A 78 -6.94 10.79 2.63
CA ASP A 78 -7.21 11.58 3.85
C ASP A 78 -6.69 13.03 3.76
N LEU A 79 -5.65 13.29 2.96
CA LEU A 79 -5.22 14.67 2.65
C LEU A 79 -6.21 15.42 1.74
N ALA A 80 -7.20 14.72 1.18
CA ALA A 80 -8.24 15.27 0.31
C ALA A 80 -9.57 15.53 1.03
N SER A 81 -9.65 15.32 2.35
CA SER A 81 -10.82 15.58 3.22
C SER A 81 -10.50 16.62 4.28
#